data_AF-A0A6A6CWQ1-F1
#
_entry.id   AF-A0A6A6CWQ1-F1
#
_cell.length_a   1.000
_cell.length_b   1.000
_cell.length_c   1.000
_cell.angle_alpha   90.00
_cell.angle_beta   90.00
_cell.angle_gamma   90.00
#
_symmetry.space_group_name_H-M   'P 1'
#
loop_
_entity.id
_entity.type
_entity.pdbx_description
1 polymer ?
#
loop_
_entity_poly.entity_id
_entity_poly.type
_entity_poly.pdbx_seq_one_letter_code
_entity_poly.pdbx_strand_id
1 'polypeptide(L)'
;MATDPNGDTKPYSETRKIRLDLEDYSHDRWGFVMYRTTYGDDDAWEQLKKIVKERAREQLLASTGPYLLDSLDWKFFDDQEASDNASVANLRQHFTAWIRDNWQLEQPRGTCPGSPRYRLFIRVDREALDSVLDRNNVRFAAPWADAGWVHLISGEWESELDHVDPDDEYDQPDLTFNPVEDCREQDVGWMKVPAEEIGFQMYSRFVNPDSWYILYERPPKIAFWT
;
A
#
# COMPACT_ATOMS: atom_id res chain seq x y z
N MET A 1 -16.24 -16.24 -18.99
CA MET A 1 -16.98 -15.32 -18.09
C MET A 1 -18.38 -15.89 -17.88
N ALA A 2 -18.87 -15.94 -16.65
CA ALA A 2 -20.27 -16.34 -16.40
C ALA A 2 -21.12 -15.07 -16.41
N THR A 3 -21.90 -14.90 -17.46
CA THR A 3 -22.87 -13.80 -17.63
C THR A 3 -24.15 -14.12 -16.86
N ASP A 4 -24.63 -13.15 -16.09
CA ASP A 4 -26.00 -13.11 -15.57
C ASP A 4 -26.98 -13.15 -16.78
N PRO A 5 -28.17 -13.78 -16.68
CA PRO A 5 -29.19 -13.77 -17.74
C PRO A 5 -29.53 -12.38 -18.32
N ASN A 6 -29.18 -11.28 -17.65
CA ASN A 6 -29.36 -9.91 -18.15
C ASN A 6 -28.16 -9.31 -18.90
N GLY A 7 -27.05 -10.04 -19.07
CA GLY A 7 -25.86 -9.54 -19.76
C GLY A 7 -24.98 -8.59 -18.93
N ASP A 8 -25.36 -8.30 -17.68
CA ASP A 8 -24.56 -7.52 -16.75
C ASP A 8 -23.40 -8.34 -16.18
N THR A 9 -22.17 -7.96 -16.52
CA THR A 9 -20.98 -8.44 -15.82
C THR A 9 -20.91 -7.77 -14.46
N LYS A 10 -21.36 -8.44 -13.40
CA LYS A 10 -21.12 -7.98 -12.03
C LYS A 10 -19.61 -7.85 -11.80
N PRO A 11 -19.12 -6.75 -11.21
CA PRO A 11 -17.71 -6.62 -10.87
C PRO A 11 -17.31 -7.78 -9.95
N TYR A 12 -16.09 -8.28 -10.15
CA TYR A 12 -15.56 -9.31 -9.27
C TYR A 12 -15.51 -8.82 -7.83
N SER A 13 -15.84 -9.70 -6.87
CA SER A 13 -15.57 -9.41 -5.45
C SER A 13 -14.09 -9.12 -5.27
N GLU A 14 -13.74 -8.32 -4.26
CA GLU A 14 -12.37 -7.94 -3.94
C GLU A 14 -11.48 -9.18 -3.78
N THR A 15 -11.97 -10.18 -3.06
CA THR A 15 -11.32 -11.49 -2.87
C THR A 15 -11.09 -12.24 -4.18
N ARG A 16 -12.02 -12.12 -5.14
CA ARG A 16 -11.87 -12.72 -6.46
C ARG A 16 -10.83 -11.98 -7.31
N LYS A 17 -10.71 -10.65 -7.19
CA LYS A 17 -9.66 -9.88 -7.86
C LYS A 17 -8.27 -10.36 -7.43
N ILE A 18 -8.06 -10.54 -6.12
CA ILE A 18 -6.79 -11.06 -5.58
C ILE A 18 -6.50 -12.47 -6.07
N ARG A 19 -7.50 -13.35 -6.07
CA ARG A 19 -7.32 -14.72 -6.58
C ARG A 19 -6.89 -14.72 -8.05
N LEU A 20 -7.50 -13.87 -8.89
CA LEU A 20 -7.14 -13.76 -10.30
C LEU A 20 -5.73 -13.18 -10.48
N ASP A 21 -5.36 -12.15 -9.71
CA ASP A 21 -4.00 -11.58 -9.70
C ASP A 21 -2.93 -12.65 -9.38
N LEU A 22 -3.18 -13.45 -8.35
CA LEU A 22 -2.32 -14.57 -7.98
C LEU A 22 -2.22 -15.63 -9.09
N GLU A 23 -3.32 -15.93 -9.78
CA GLU A 23 -3.36 -16.88 -10.91
C GLU A 23 -2.60 -16.33 -12.13
N ASP A 24 -2.82 -15.07 -12.50
CA ASP A 24 -2.24 -14.41 -13.67
C ASP A 24 -0.71 -14.33 -13.55
N TYR A 25 -0.19 -14.00 -12.37
CA TYR A 25 1.26 -13.96 -12.12
C TYR A 25 1.85 -15.26 -11.58
N SER A 26 1.02 -16.29 -11.35
CA SER A 26 1.42 -17.56 -10.70
C SER A 26 2.12 -17.35 -9.35
N HIS A 27 1.63 -16.39 -8.57
CA HIS A 27 2.14 -16.08 -7.24
C HIS A 27 1.55 -17.02 -6.17
N ASP A 28 2.39 -17.41 -5.23
CA ASP A 28 2.07 -18.25 -4.08
C ASP A 28 1.63 -17.43 -2.86
N ARG A 29 2.05 -16.16 -2.79
CA ARG A 29 1.81 -15.27 -1.64
C ARG A 29 1.28 -13.90 -2.07
N TRP A 30 0.44 -13.30 -1.24
CA TRP A 30 0.01 -11.90 -1.36
C TRP A 30 0.08 -11.21 0.00
N GLY A 31 -0.07 -9.89 0.01
CA GLY A 31 0.07 -9.06 1.21
C GLY A 31 1.13 -7.98 1.00
N PHE A 32 1.16 -6.99 1.90
CA PHE A 32 2.05 -5.84 1.75
C PHE A 32 3.39 -6.02 2.45
N VAL A 33 4.36 -5.24 1.96
CA VAL A 33 5.63 -4.97 2.63
C VAL A 33 5.48 -3.72 3.50
N MET A 34 5.97 -3.76 4.73
CA MET A 34 5.94 -2.66 5.69
C MET A 34 7.34 -2.31 6.19
N TYR A 35 7.69 -1.04 6.13
CA TYR A 35 8.91 -0.47 6.69
C TYR A 35 8.61 0.25 8.00
N ARG A 36 9.31 -0.14 9.06
CA ARG A 36 9.40 0.65 10.29
C ARG A 36 10.46 1.73 10.10
N THR A 37 10.08 2.99 10.28
CA THR A 37 11.01 4.13 10.19
C THR A 37 11.08 4.96 11.46
N THR A 38 10.44 4.49 12.53
CA THR A 38 10.52 5.08 13.86
C THR A 38 10.92 4.03 14.88
N TYR A 39 11.89 4.39 15.72
CA TYR A 39 12.45 3.51 16.74
C TYR A 39 12.38 4.20 18.11
N GLY A 40 12.33 3.40 19.17
CA GLY A 40 12.17 3.88 20.55
C GLY A 40 10.95 3.34 21.29
N ASP A 41 10.04 2.67 20.59
CA ASP A 41 8.92 1.93 21.19
C ASP A 41 8.66 0.63 20.41
N ASP A 42 9.27 -0.46 20.86
CA ASP A 42 9.14 -1.78 20.23
C ASP A 42 7.80 -2.43 20.56
N ASP A 43 7.25 -2.18 21.76
CA ASP A 43 5.95 -2.71 22.17
C ASP A 43 4.83 -2.11 21.32
N ALA A 44 4.89 -0.80 21.05
CA ALA A 44 3.98 -0.14 20.12
C ALA A 44 4.05 -0.74 18.72
N TRP A 45 5.25 -1.01 18.22
CA TRP A 45 5.45 -1.61 16.91
C TRP A 45 4.90 -3.04 16.82
N GLU A 46 5.15 -3.88 17.82
CA GLU A 46 4.56 -5.23 17.90
C GLU A 46 3.03 -5.19 18.02
N GLN A 47 2.49 -4.21 18.75
CA GLN A 47 1.05 -3.99 18.84
C GLN A 47 0.45 -3.59 17.48
N LEU A 48 1.12 -2.76 16.68
CA LEU A 48 0.69 -2.44 15.33
C LEU A 48 0.70 -3.67 14.41
N LYS A 49 1.78 -4.47 14.43
CA LYS A 49 1.87 -5.73 13.67
C LYS A 49 0.68 -6.64 14.01
N LYS A 50 0.34 -6.74 15.29
CA LYS A 50 -0.79 -7.55 15.77
C LYS A 50 -2.12 -7.01 15.24
N ILE A 51 -2.39 -5.72 15.40
CA ILE A 51 -3.63 -5.06 14.94
C ILE A 51 -3.85 -5.31 13.45
N VAL A 52 -2.82 -5.08 12.62
CA VAL A 52 -2.93 -5.25 11.16
C VAL A 52 -3.21 -6.71 10.79
N LYS A 53 -2.49 -7.66 11.39
CA LYS A 53 -2.70 -9.10 11.12
C LYS A 53 -4.08 -9.58 11.56
N GLU A 54 -4.54 -9.17 12.74
CA GLU A 54 -5.84 -9.57 13.28
C GLU A 54 -6.99 -8.98 12.46
N ARG A 55 -6.95 -7.68 12.15
CA ARG A 55 -7.97 -7.01 11.33
C ARG A 55 -8.10 -7.65 9.95
N ALA A 56 -6.98 -7.80 9.23
CA ALA A 56 -7.00 -8.42 7.90
C ALA A 56 -7.56 -9.86 7.94
N ARG A 57 -7.24 -10.62 9.00
CA ARG A 57 -7.78 -11.97 9.20
C ARG A 57 -9.29 -11.95 9.46
N GLU A 58 -9.76 -11.12 10.38
CA GLU A 58 -11.18 -11.00 10.72
C GLU A 58 -12.02 -10.57 9.51
N GLN A 59 -11.55 -9.56 8.78
CA GLN A 59 -12.20 -9.07 7.56
C GLN A 59 -12.28 -10.17 6.49
N LEU A 60 -11.22 -10.96 6.29
CA LEU A 60 -11.26 -12.10 5.35
C LEU A 60 -12.23 -13.20 5.80
N LEU A 61 -12.25 -13.54 7.09
CA LEU A 61 -13.19 -14.53 7.65
C LEU A 61 -14.65 -14.10 7.51
N ALA A 62 -14.92 -12.79 7.56
CA ALA A 62 -16.24 -12.21 7.34
C ALA A 62 -16.61 -12.04 5.85
N SER A 63 -15.67 -12.29 4.94
CA SER A 63 -15.85 -12.14 3.49
C SER A 63 -16.15 -13.47 2.78
N THR A 64 -16.24 -13.44 1.45
CA THR A 64 -16.30 -14.66 0.61
C THR A 64 -14.93 -15.28 0.34
N GLY A 65 -13.85 -14.69 0.86
CA GLY A 65 -12.46 -15.07 0.60
C GLY A 65 -11.62 -15.67 1.73
N PRO A 66 -12.15 -16.41 2.75
CA PRO A 66 -11.29 -17.02 3.77
C PRO A 66 -10.14 -17.88 3.21
N TYR A 67 -10.29 -18.44 2.02
CA TYR A 67 -9.25 -19.23 1.33
C TYR A 67 -7.98 -18.42 1.01
N LEU A 68 -8.05 -17.08 0.99
CA LEU A 68 -6.87 -16.23 0.79
C LEU A 68 -5.99 -16.15 2.04
N LEU A 69 -6.46 -16.61 3.21
CA LEU A 69 -5.65 -16.64 4.42
C LEU A 69 -4.43 -17.54 4.30
N ASP A 70 -4.53 -18.62 3.53
CA ASP A 70 -3.44 -19.59 3.37
C ASP A 70 -2.25 -19.02 2.59
N SER A 71 -2.48 -17.98 1.78
CA SER A 71 -1.46 -17.29 0.98
C SER A 71 -1.18 -15.86 1.45
N LEU A 72 -1.82 -15.39 2.52
CA LEU A 72 -1.56 -14.06 3.10
C LEU A 72 -0.24 -14.06 3.87
N ASP A 73 0.71 -13.24 3.41
CA ASP A 73 2.03 -13.09 3.99
C ASP A 73 2.42 -11.62 4.14
N TRP A 74 2.91 -11.26 5.33
CA TRP A 74 3.34 -9.90 5.63
C TRP A 74 4.86 -9.84 5.74
N LYS A 75 5.49 -8.95 4.97
CA LYS A 75 6.93 -8.69 5.08
C LYS A 75 7.14 -7.43 5.89
N PHE A 76 7.84 -7.54 7.01
CA PHE A 76 8.25 -6.39 7.82
C PHE A 76 9.76 -6.17 7.68
N PHE A 77 10.14 -4.95 7.32
CA PHE A 77 11.51 -4.45 7.43
C PHE A 77 11.59 -3.62 8.72
N ASP A 78 12.43 -4.10 9.62
CA ASP A 78 12.57 -3.63 11.00
C ASP A 78 14.06 -3.66 11.35
N ASP A 79 14.82 -2.86 10.62
CA ASP A 79 16.26 -2.70 10.78
C ASP A 79 16.54 -1.22 11.05
N GLN A 80 16.85 -0.92 12.32
CA GLN A 80 17.07 0.44 12.80
C GLN A 80 18.24 1.12 12.10
N GLU A 81 19.35 0.41 11.87
CA GLU A 81 20.53 1.01 11.23
C GLU A 81 20.23 1.39 9.77
N ALA A 82 19.37 0.61 9.10
CA ALA A 82 19.01 0.85 7.72
C ALA A 82 17.86 1.86 7.54
N SER A 83 16.93 1.96 8.51
CA SER A 83 15.61 2.57 8.27
C SER A 83 15.21 3.69 9.23
N ASP A 84 15.96 3.97 10.30
CA ASP A 84 15.61 5.04 11.24
C ASP A 84 15.64 6.41 10.57
N ASN A 85 14.47 7.08 10.51
CA ASN A 85 14.26 8.33 9.78
C ASN A 85 14.69 8.28 8.31
N ALA A 86 14.66 7.12 7.67
CA ALA A 86 14.98 6.99 6.25
C ALA A 86 13.99 7.78 5.38
N SER A 87 14.52 8.50 4.38
CA SER A 87 13.71 9.19 3.38
C SER A 87 12.95 8.18 2.51
N VAL A 88 11.84 8.61 1.90
CA VAL A 88 11.08 7.76 0.96
C VAL A 88 11.97 7.29 -0.20
N ALA A 89 12.88 8.13 -0.68
CA ALA A 89 13.83 7.77 -1.73
C ALA A 89 14.75 6.60 -1.31
N ASN A 90 15.30 6.63 -0.08
CA ASN A 90 16.12 5.54 0.44
C ASN A 90 15.31 4.24 0.57
N LEU A 91 14.07 4.33 1.03
CA LEU A 91 13.18 3.16 1.14
C LEU A 91 12.83 2.57 -0.22
N ARG A 92 12.57 3.40 -1.24
CA ARG A 92 12.35 2.95 -2.63
C ARG A 92 13.57 2.21 -3.16
N GLN A 93 14.77 2.77 -2.96
CA GLN A 93 16.01 2.12 -3.39
C GLN A 93 16.18 0.73 -2.75
N HIS A 94 15.97 0.64 -1.43
CA HIS A 94 16.02 -0.64 -0.72
C HIS A 94 14.94 -1.62 -1.20
N PHE A 95 13.70 -1.14 -1.39
CA PHE A 95 12.58 -1.94 -1.88
C PHE A 95 12.85 -2.53 -3.27
N THR A 96 13.33 -1.72 -4.20
CA THR A 96 13.71 -2.17 -5.56
C THR A 96 14.83 -3.19 -5.53
N ALA A 97 15.85 -3.00 -4.69
CA ALA A 97 16.92 -3.98 -4.50
C ALA A 97 16.38 -5.29 -3.92
N TRP A 98 15.52 -5.22 -2.90
CA TRP A 98 14.90 -6.39 -2.31
C TRP A 98 14.06 -7.18 -3.32
N ILE A 99 13.23 -6.50 -4.14
CA ILE A 99 12.45 -7.14 -5.21
C ILE A 99 13.39 -7.91 -6.12
N ARG A 100 14.38 -7.22 -6.72
CA ARG A 100 15.35 -7.81 -7.65
C ARG A 100 15.98 -9.09 -7.09
N ASP A 101 16.32 -9.08 -5.80
CA ASP A 101 17.08 -10.15 -5.17
C ASP A 101 16.20 -11.27 -4.58
N ASN A 102 14.90 -11.03 -4.31
CA ASN A 102 14.07 -11.94 -3.51
C ASN A 102 12.71 -12.33 -4.13
N TRP A 103 12.18 -11.60 -5.13
CA TRP A 103 10.80 -11.82 -5.57
C TRP A 103 10.54 -13.26 -6.06
N GLN A 104 11.49 -13.84 -6.81
CA GLN A 104 11.39 -15.21 -7.33
C GLN A 104 11.55 -16.25 -6.21
N LEU A 105 12.26 -15.93 -5.12
CA LEU A 105 12.37 -16.79 -3.94
C LEU A 105 11.05 -16.82 -3.16
N GLU A 106 10.36 -15.68 -3.09
CA GLU A 106 9.03 -15.61 -2.48
C GLU A 106 7.94 -16.24 -3.35
N GLN A 107 8.08 -16.14 -4.68
CA GLN A 107 7.18 -16.70 -5.69
C GLN A 107 7.91 -17.71 -6.59
N PRO A 108 8.23 -18.93 -6.12
CA PRO A 108 8.95 -19.91 -6.93
C PRO A 108 8.29 -20.24 -8.28
N ARG A 109 6.96 -20.10 -8.38
CA ARG A 109 6.19 -20.30 -9.61
C ARG A 109 5.89 -19.02 -10.38
N GLY A 110 6.26 -17.87 -9.83
CA GLY A 110 5.89 -16.56 -10.35
C GLY A 110 6.55 -16.25 -11.69
N THR A 111 5.83 -15.55 -12.57
CA THR A 111 6.30 -15.17 -13.90
C THR A 111 6.92 -13.77 -13.94
N CYS A 112 6.47 -12.86 -13.09
CA CYS A 112 7.04 -11.53 -12.90
C CYS A 112 6.63 -10.93 -11.53
N PRO A 113 7.29 -9.87 -11.04
CA PRO A 113 6.90 -9.18 -9.81
C PRO A 113 5.81 -8.10 -10.05
N GLY A 114 4.76 -8.41 -10.81
CA GLY A 114 3.74 -7.42 -11.23
C GLY A 114 2.66 -7.08 -10.20
N SER A 115 2.54 -7.87 -9.12
CA SER A 115 1.46 -7.73 -8.12
C SER A 115 1.65 -6.50 -7.21
N PRO A 116 0.60 -6.02 -6.51
CA PRO A 116 0.71 -4.94 -5.53
C PRO A 116 1.82 -5.11 -4.49
N ARG A 117 2.11 -6.35 -4.06
CA ARG A 117 3.20 -6.67 -3.11
C ARG A 117 4.58 -6.11 -3.52
N TYR A 118 4.85 -6.05 -4.82
CA TYR A 118 6.14 -5.65 -5.38
C TYR A 118 6.10 -4.27 -6.05
N ARG A 119 4.93 -3.64 -6.10
CA ARG A 119 4.77 -2.27 -6.61
C ARG A 119 4.60 -1.25 -5.49
N LEU A 120 4.03 -1.67 -4.37
CA LEU A 120 3.64 -0.80 -3.27
C LEU A 120 4.22 -1.31 -1.95
N PHE A 121 4.61 -0.39 -1.09
CA PHE A 121 4.97 -0.70 0.30
C PHE A 121 4.39 0.35 1.25
N ILE A 122 4.31 -0.02 2.51
CA ILE A 122 3.79 0.84 3.57
C ILE A 122 4.96 1.37 4.40
N ARG A 123 5.02 2.69 4.61
CA ARG A 123 5.93 3.33 5.57
C ARG A 123 5.17 3.64 6.86
N VAL A 124 5.76 3.25 7.99
CA VAL A 124 5.23 3.56 9.33
C VAL A 124 6.25 4.39 10.09
N ASP A 125 6.02 5.69 10.14
CA ASP A 125 6.74 6.63 11.00
C ASP A 125 6.02 6.82 12.35
N ARG A 126 6.50 7.75 13.17
CA ARG A 126 5.95 7.98 14.51
C ARG A 126 4.49 8.43 14.47
N GLU A 127 4.15 9.35 13.57
CA GLU A 127 2.78 9.86 13.48
C GLU A 127 1.81 8.77 13.03
N ALA A 128 2.21 7.95 12.05
CA ALA A 128 1.41 6.81 11.61
C ALA A 128 1.24 5.77 12.73
N LEU A 129 2.33 5.43 13.44
CA LEU A 129 2.29 4.50 14.57
C LEU A 129 1.35 4.99 15.68
N ASP A 130 1.52 6.24 16.11
CA ASP A 130 0.70 6.85 17.15
C ASP A 130 -0.77 6.93 16.70
N SER A 131 -1.03 7.27 15.43
CA SER A 131 -2.39 7.38 14.88
C SER A 131 -3.14 6.05 14.91
N VAL A 132 -2.46 4.92 14.68
CA VAL A 132 -3.08 3.58 14.69
C VAL A 132 -3.32 3.08 16.12
N LEU A 133 -2.47 3.49 17.06
CA LEU A 133 -2.53 3.06 18.46
C LEU A 133 -3.38 3.97 19.35
N ASP A 134 -3.75 5.16 18.88
CA ASP A 134 -4.59 6.09 19.64
C ASP A 134 -5.98 5.50 19.89
N ARG A 135 -6.15 4.94 21.10
CA ARG A 135 -7.42 4.38 21.59
C ARG A 135 -8.48 5.45 21.88
N ASN A 136 -8.09 6.73 21.90
CA ASN A 136 -9.01 7.86 22.06
C ASN A 136 -9.49 8.41 20.72
N ASN A 137 -8.99 7.89 19.59
CA ASN A 137 -9.54 8.13 18.27
C ASN A 137 -10.85 7.33 18.09
N VAL A 138 -11.78 7.52 19.04
CA VAL A 138 -13.18 7.13 18.96
C VAL A 138 -13.92 8.42 18.64
N ARG A 139 -13.78 8.91 17.41
CA ARG A 139 -14.59 10.04 16.97
C ARG A 139 -15.91 9.47 16.52
N PHE A 140 -16.97 9.76 17.29
CA PHE A 140 -18.39 9.42 17.11
C PHE A 140 -19.02 9.78 15.73
N ALA A 141 -18.25 10.03 14.68
CA ALA A 141 -18.70 10.46 13.37
C ALA A 141 -18.70 9.34 12.30
N ALA A 142 -17.88 8.29 12.40
CA ALA A 142 -17.98 7.13 11.51
C ALA A 142 -17.13 5.93 12.01
N PRO A 143 -17.63 4.68 11.97
CA PRO A 143 -16.87 3.49 12.41
C PRO A 143 -15.51 3.30 11.71
N TRP A 144 -15.36 3.86 10.50
CA TRP A 144 -14.17 3.76 9.66
C TRP A 144 -13.13 4.89 9.90
N ALA A 145 -13.49 5.94 10.63
CA ALA A 145 -12.60 7.06 10.94
C ALA A 145 -11.67 6.77 12.14
N ASP A 146 -11.91 5.66 12.84
CA ASP A 146 -11.35 5.36 14.16
C ASP A 146 -10.08 4.48 14.11
N ALA A 147 -9.60 4.11 12.91
CA ALA A 147 -8.56 3.10 12.76
C ALA A 147 -7.12 3.64 12.65
N GLY A 148 -6.95 4.96 12.54
CA GLY A 148 -5.67 5.60 12.22
C GLY A 148 -5.32 5.52 10.73
N TRP A 149 -4.12 5.96 10.36
CA TRP A 149 -3.64 5.97 8.97
C TRP A 149 -2.17 5.57 8.86
N VAL A 150 -1.77 5.10 7.68
CA VAL A 150 -0.37 4.81 7.33
C VAL A 150 -0.02 5.45 5.99
N HIS A 151 1.27 5.49 5.65
CA HIS A 151 1.71 5.95 4.33
C HIS A 151 1.77 4.76 3.37
N LEU A 152 0.99 4.81 2.29
CA LEU A 152 1.14 3.91 1.15
C LEU A 152 2.08 4.58 0.13
N ILE A 153 3.19 3.91 -0.18
CA ILE A 153 4.24 4.41 -1.06
C ILE A 153 4.18 3.65 -2.39
N SER A 154 4.26 4.38 -3.50
CA SER A 154 4.56 3.79 -4.81
C SER A 154 6.06 3.53 -4.91
N GLY A 155 6.44 2.26 -5.10
CA GLY A 155 7.83 1.84 -5.24
C GLY A 155 8.45 2.21 -6.58
N GLU A 156 7.62 2.39 -7.62
CA GLU A 156 8.02 2.71 -8.99
C GLU A 156 7.85 4.20 -9.33
N TRP A 157 7.42 5.03 -8.37
CA TRP A 157 7.27 6.46 -8.62
C TRP A 157 8.62 7.12 -8.85
N GLU A 158 8.65 7.93 -9.91
CA GLU A 158 9.75 8.82 -10.30
C GLU A 158 9.17 10.23 -10.42
N SER A 159 9.98 11.24 -10.15
CA SER A 159 9.55 12.63 -10.26
C SER A 159 9.35 12.98 -11.74
N GLU A 160 8.28 13.70 -12.06
CA GLU A 160 8.04 14.23 -13.41
C GLU A 160 9.26 15.07 -13.87
N LEU A 161 9.91 15.79 -12.94
CA LEU A 161 11.12 16.57 -13.21
C LEU A 161 12.30 15.76 -13.74
N ASP A 162 12.34 14.45 -13.49
CA ASP A 162 13.41 13.58 -13.99
C ASP A 162 13.24 13.28 -15.50
N HIS A 163 12.04 13.50 -16.03
CA HIS A 163 11.65 13.20 -17.41
C HIS A 163 11.39 14.45 -18.27
N VAL A 164 11.45 15.65 -17.68
CA VAL A 164 11.23 16.92 -18.39
C VAL A 164 12.35 17.16 -19.40
N ASP A 165 11.97 17.37 -20.66
CA ASP A 165 12.84 18.00 -21.65
C ASP A 165 12.91 19.51 -21.33
N PRO A 166 14.10 20.06 -20.99
CA PRO A 166 14.23 21.48 -20.67
C PRO A 166 13.86 22.41 -21.85
N ASP A 167 13.79 21.88 -23.08
CA ASP A 167 13.42 22.64 -24.27
C ASP A 167 11.92 22.55 -24.61
N ASP A 168 11.11 21.74 -23.89
CA ASP A 168 9.65 21.65 -24.10
C ASP A 168 8.87 22.50 -23.09
N GLU A 169 8.45 23.69 -23.51
CA GLU A 169 7.69 24.64 -22.66
C GLU A 169 6.25 24.17 -22.37
N TYR A 170 5.71 23.20 -23.10
CA TYR A 170 4.32 22.74 -22.97
C TYR A 170 4.15 21.54 -22.05
N ASP A 171 5.22 20.79 -21.76
CA ASP A 171 5.22 19.60 -20.92
C ASP A 171 6.01 19.81 -19.61
N GLN A 172 5.80 20.99 -19.00
CA GLN A 172 6.40 21.33 -17.73
C GLN A 172 5.46 20.92 -16.58
N PRO A 173 5.97 20.26 -15.52
CA PRO A 173 5.16 19.80 -14.40
C PRO A 173 4.60 20.99 -13.62
N ASP A 174 3.39 20.83 -13.10
CA ASP A 174 2.78 21.84 -12.22
C ASP A 174 3.43 21.78 -10.83
N LEU A 175 4.34 22.72 -10.58
CA LEU A 175 5.03 22.87 -9.28
C LEU A 175 4.39 23.92 -8.36
N THR A 176 3.13 24.32 -8.62
CA THR A 176 2.45 25.34 -7.82
C THR A 176 1.95 24.83 -6.46
N PHE A 177 2.01 23.52 -6.22
CA PHE A 177 1.56 22.94 -4.96
C PHE A 177 2.50 23.26 -3.78
N ASN A 178 1.92 23.23 -2.57
CA ASN A 178 2.68 23.36 -1.33
C ASN A 178 3.62 22.16 -1.16
N PRO A 179 4.88 22.37 -0.74
CA PRO A 179 5.85 21.29 -0.65
C PRO A 179 5.41 20.22 0.37
N VAL A 180 5.57 18.96 -0.01
CA VAL A 180 5.40 17.78 0.86
C VAL A 180 6.69 16.98 0.77
N GLU A 181 7.44 16.89 1.88
CA GLU A 181 8.79 16.29 1.88
C GLU A 181 9.65 16.82 0.72
N ASP A 182 9.68 18.15 0.56
CA ASP A 182 10.37 18.91 -0.50
C ASP A 182 9.85 18.71 -1.95
N CYS A 183 8.89 17.81 -2.19
CA CYS A 183 8.24 17.64 -3.49
C CYS A 183 7.07 18.62 -3.69
N ARG A 184 7.04 19.29 -4.85
CA ARG A 184 6.00 20.26 -5.24
C ARG A 184 5.05 19.77 -6.32
N GLU A 185 5.22 18.54 -6.79
CA GLU A 185 4.33 17.93 -7.77
C GLU A 185 2.97 17.59 -7.13
N GLN A 186 2.00 17.32 -8.00
CA GLN A 186 0.68 16.85 -7.58
C GLN A 186 0.79 15.45 -6.96
N ASP A 187 1.40 14.50 -7.68
CA ASP A 187 1.74 13.17 -7.18
C ASP A 187 3.13 13.18 -6.55
N VAL A 188 3.20 13.03 -5.23
CA VAL A 188 4.48 12.98 -4.48
C VAL A 188 4.98 11.54 -4.28
N GLY A 189 4.31 10.59 -4.93
CA GLY A 189 4.61 9.16 -4.92
C GLY A 189 4.25 8.43 -3.64
N TRP A 190 3.46 9.08 -2.78
CA TRP A 190 2.87 8.48 -1.60
C TRP A 190 1.57 9.16 -1.18
N MET A 191 0.69 8.41 -0.51
CA MET A 191 -0.57 8.92 0.05
C MET A 191 -0.83 8.37 1.45
N LYS A 192 -1.66 9.05 2.25
CA LYS A 192 -2.15 8.49 3.52
C LYS A 192 -3.36 7.61 3.26
N VAL A 193 -3.39 6.42 3.85
CA VAL A 193 -4.49 5.45 3.69
C VAL A 193 -5.01 5.00 5.06
N PRO A 194 -6.31 4.72 5.22
CA PRO A 194 -6.85 4.23 6.48
C PRO A 194 -6.20 2.91 6.86
N ALA A 195 -5.75 2.79 8.11
CA ALA A 195 -5.04 1.58 8.54
C ALA A 195 -5.98 0.35 8.67
N GLU A 196 -7.29 0.56 8.71
CA GLU A 196 -8.28 -0.52 8.63
C GLU A 196 -8.43 -1.15 7.25
N GLU A 197 -8.10 -0.42 6.18
CA GLU A 197 -8.19 -0.94 4.81
C GLU A 197 -6.99 -1.84 4.49
N ILE A 198 -5.95 -1.84 5.34
CA ILE A 198 -4.77 -2.69 5.21
C ILE A 198 -5.18 -4.16 5.29
N GLY A 199 -5.27 -4.79 4.12
CA GLY A 199 -5.75 -6.15 3.97
C GLY A 199 -6.21 -6.40 2.55
N PHE A 200 -7.19 -7.30 2.41
CA PHE A 200 -7.70 -7.69 1.09
C PHE A 200 -8.42 -6.54 0.37
N GLN A 201 -9.07 -5.63 1.10
CA GLN A 201 -9.82 -4.52 0.53
C GLN A 201 -8.86 -3.57 -0.22
N MET A 202 -7.82 -3.06 0.46
CA MET A 202 -6.79 -2.24 -0.19
C MET A 202 -6.02 -3.01 -1.26
N TYR A 203 -5.58 -4.24 -1.00
CA TYR A 203 -4.81 -5.02 -1.98
C TYR A 203 -5.59 -5.19 -3.29
N SER A 204 -6.89 -5.50 -3.22
CA SER A 204 -7.74 -5.70 -4.40
C SER A 204 -7.94 -4.44 -5.25
N ARG A 205 -7.84 -3.24 -4.65
CA ARG A 205 -7.94 -1.96 -5.37
C ARG A 205 -6.71 -1.73 -6.23
N PHE A 206 -5.53 -2.09 -5.73
CA PHE A 206 -4.27 -1.85 -6.41
C PHE A 206 -3.80 -2.99 -7.33
N VAL A 207 -4.58 -4.07 -7.47
CA VAL A 207 -4.35 -5.09 -8.51
C VAL A 207 -4.24 -4.46 -9.89
N ASN A 208 -5.05 -3.44 -10.18
CA ASN A 208 -4.86 -2.61 -11.38
C ASN A 208 -3.90 -1.45 -11.04
N PRO A 209 -2.72 -1.37 -11.70
CA PRO A 209 -1.77 -0.28 -11.52
C PRO A 209 -2.34 1.13 -11.63
N ASP A 210 -3.25 1.35 -12.58
CA ASP A 210 -3.85 2.66 -12.87
C ASP A 210 -4.74 3.16 -11.74
N SER A 211 -5.12 2.27 -10.81
CA SER A 211 -5.93 2.64 -9.65
C SER A 211 -5.20 3.61 -8.73
N TRP A 212 -3.85 3.67 -8.79
CA TRP A 212 -3.09 4.71 -8.12
C TRP A 212 -3.61 6.10 -8.45
N TYR A 213 -3.66 6.47 -9.74
CA TYR A 213 -4.04 7.82 -10.18
C TYR A 213 -5.51 8.17 -9.89
N ILE A 214 -6.39 7.15 -9.82
CA ILE A 214 -7.80 7.33 -9.52
C ILE A 214 -8.03 7.55 -8.02
N LEU A 215 -7.26 6.84 -7.20
CA LEU A 215 -7.44 6.76 -5.74
C LEU A 215 -6.50 7.70 -4.97
N TYR A 216 -5.54 8.30 -5.65
CA TYR A 216 -4.53 9.17 -5.07
C TYR A 216 -5.15 10.42 -4.47
N GLU A 217 -4.88 10.64 -3.19
CA GLU A 217 -5.14 11.90 -2.50
C GLU A 217 -3.83 12.48 -2.01
N ARG A 218 -3.52 13.69 -2.47
CA ARG A 218 -2.30 14.40 -2.10
C ARG A 218 -2.27 14.64 -0.59
N PRO A 219 -1.19 14.25 0.13
CA PRO A 219 -1.03 14.59 1.55
C PRO A 219 -1.15 16.10 1.79
N PRO A 220 -1.72 16.54 2.94
CA PRO A 220 -1.97 15.76 4.16
C PRO A 220 -3.33 15.05 4.21
N LYS A 221 -4.11 15.03 3.12
CA LYS A 221 -5.40 14.32 3.08
C LYS A 221 -5.19 12.81 3.22
N ILE A 222 -6.23 12.14 3.73
CA ILE A 222 -6.32 10.67 3.79
C ILE A 222 -7.21 10.22 2.64
N ALA A 223 -6.75 9.23 1.88
CA ALA A 223 -7.45 8.65 0.75
C ALA A 223 -8.54 7.68 1.25
N PHE A 224 -9.77 8.17 1.36
CA PHE A 224 -10.93 7.34 1.70
C PHE A 224 -11.58 6.81 0.42
N TRP A 225 -11.75 5.49 0.32
CA TRP A 225 -12.27 4.83 -0.89
C TRP A 225 -13.59 4.13 -0.57
N THR A 226 -14.67 4.90 -0.65
CA THR A 226 -16.06 4.42 -0.47
C THR A 226 -16.58 3.62 -1.65
#